data_AF-A0A3N5K3Q6-F1
#
_entry.id   AF-A0A3N5K3Q6-F1
#
_cell.length_a   1.000
_cell.length_b   1.000
_cell.length_c   1.000
_cell.angle_alpha   90.00
_cell.angle_beta   90.00
_cell.angle_gamma   90.00
#
_symmetry.space_group_name_H-M   'P 1'
#
loop_
_entity.id
_entity.type
_entity.pdbx_description
1 polymer ?
#
loop_
_entity_poly.entity_id
_entity_poly.type
_entity_poly.pdbx_seq_one_letter_code
_entity_poly.pdbx_strand_id
1 'polypeptide(L)'
;MDELLYGHNTEERIVAVQQLNDQFIRLYKRVEGKILHEDVEFFPFFFLSHEALLKDFPKKTWLKELSGGNTYRYIAAFTRWSDMWEAVHHMLRQYNKTHTPRISSYQDFKEILIRADPVRQFLLQTGITLFKGMEFNELVRMHIDVQFTTAQWKKRNKKGLEEQILVITLAASDGKEYAFSTQKHDERSVLEQCIRCIKSIDPDVIEGYDLFGTILPALHRASERTQSPLAIGRDGSDMRTPSGYGTASTGESEWFSYDVFGRHLVDLLTLAEAEIDSKKTESSFTLFSLAKHFGLSIGMDNPLPPHRIAEEWSRQPETIRNQSLRNIRIARDLYNRLSPPLFYLAQMCPFNYRMLTQLSATSRIESLMLREYVRQRHSVPRADDNSCSMAVPPEIYAAGVFPNVIYVHVKGIQSSILLRQQIKPRTDELNIFLLLLKNLSAMLQNSTDPENGG
;
A
#
# COMPACT_ATOMS: atom_id res chain seq x y z
N MET A 1 -15.86 -7.48 -18.38
CA MET A 1 -15.05 -7.67 -17.15
C MET A 1 -16.02 -7.86 -16.00
N ASP A 2 -15.73 -8.76 -15.05
CA ASP A 2 -16.63 -9.03 -13.92
C ASP A 2 -16.73 -7.82 -12.99
N GLU A 3 -17.88 -7.14 -12.95
CA GLU A 3 -18.10 -5.94 -12.13
C GLU A 3 -17.89 -6.19 -10.64
N LEU A 4 -18.13 -7.41 -10.16
CA LEU A 4 -17.97 -7.75 -8.76
C LEU A 4 -16.51 -7.71 -8.34
N LEU A 5 -15.64 -8.31 -9.16
CA LEU A 5 -14.21 -8.38 -8.92
C LEU A 5 -13.50 -7.07 -9.27
N TYR A 6 -13.79 -6.50 -10.42
CA TYR A 6 -13.05 -5.36 -10.95
C TYR A 6 -13.72 -4.01 -10.64
N GLY A 7 -14.95 -4.00 -10.14
CA GLY A 7 -15.73 -2.77 -9.94
C GLY A 7 -16.48 -2.37 -11.20
N HIS A 8 -17.59 -1.66 -11.01
CA HIS A 8 -18.56 -1.35 -12.07
C HIS A 8 -18.14 -0.21 -12.99
N ASN A 9 -17.13 0.59 -12.62
CA ASN A 9 -16.59 1.62 -13.49
C ASN A 9 -15.59 0.99 -14.48
N THR A 10 -15.69 1.37 -15.75
CA THR A 10 -14.94 0.78 -16.86
C THR A 10 -13.72 1.61 -17.28
N GLU A 11 -13.38 2.69 -16.57
CA GLU A 11 -12.20 3.48 -16.86
C GLU A 11 -10.92 2.66 -16.68
N GLU A 12 -10.05 2.79 -17.66
CA GLU A 12 -8.80 2.06 -17.74
C GLU A 12 -7.60 3.00 -17.54
N ARG A 13 -6.44 2.39 -17.28
CA ARG A 13 -5.13 3.05 -17.23
C ARG A 13 -5.01 4.14 -16.17
N ILE A 14 -5.85 4.09 -15.14
CA ILE A 14 -5.72 4.91 -13.92
C ILE A 14 -4.53 4.41 -13.12
N VAL A 15 -3.50 5.24 -12.98
CA VAL A 15 -2.24 4.87 -12.31
C VAL A 15 -2.14 5.39 -10.89
N ALA A 16 -2.87 6.45 -10.54
CA ALA A 16 -2.93 6.98 -9.18
C ALA A 16 -4.23 7.76 -8.94
N VAL A 17 -4.68 7.75 -7.69
CA VAL A 17 -5.84 8.52 -7.21
C VAL A 17 -5.43 9.28 -5.97
N GLN A 18 -5.68 10.59 -5.94
CA GLN A 18 -5.18 11.44 -4.87
C GLN A 18 -6.23 12.45 -4.44
N GLN A 19 -6.36 12.67 -3.12
CA GLN A 19 -7.17 13.79 -2.64
C GLN A 19 -6.48 15.12 -2.97
N LEU A 20 -7.14 15.96 -3.76
CA LEU A 20 -6.67 17.30 -4.10
C LEU A 20 -7.04 18.29 -2.99
N ASN A 21 -8.29 18.23 -2.52
CA ASN A 21 -8.82 19.06 -1.45
C ASN A 21 -10.08 18.40 -0.83
N ASP A 22 -10.82 19.15 -0.01
CA ASP A 22 -12.03 18.69 0.67
C ASP A 22 -13.16 18.18 -0.25
N GLN A 23 -13.17 18.58 -1.53
CA GLN A 23 -14.27 18.36 -2.46
C GLN A 23 -13.86 17.59 -3.71
N PHE A 24 -12.57 17.50 -4.02
CA PHE A 24 -12.09 16.95 -5.29
C PHE A 24 -11.04 15.86 -5.09
N ILE A 25 -11.16 14.81 -5.88
CA ILE A 25 -10.18 13.75 -6.06
C ILE A 25 -9.59 13.88 -7.46
N ARG A 26 -8.26 13.83 -7.56
CA ARG A 26 -7.53 13.82 -8.82
C ARG A 26 -7.24 12.39 -9.24
N LEU A 27 -7.64 12.04 -10.46
CA LEU A 27 -7.27 10.82 -11.15
C LEU A 27 -6.07 11.09 -12.05
N TYR A 28 -5.07 10.23 -12.02
CA TYR A 28 -3.97 10.23 -12.98
C TYR A 28 -4.12 9.04 -13.92
N LYS A 29 -4.11 9.30 -15.22
CA LYS A 29 -4.24 8.29 -16.28
C LYS A 29 -2.97 8.27 -17.13
N ARG A 30 -2.45 7.08 -17.43
CA ARG A 30 -1.31 6.95 -18.36
C ARG A 30 -1.80 6.55 -19.74
N VAL A 31 -1.69 7.45 -20.71
CA VAL A 31 -2.13 7.23 -22.10
C VAL A 31 -0.95 7.51 -23.02
N GLU A 32 -0.58 6.55 -23.86
CA GLU A 32 0.52 6.69 -24.84
C GLU A 32 1.84 7.20 -24.21
N GLY A 33 2.17 6.68 -23.03
CA GLY A 33 3.38 7.07 -22.29
C GLY A 33 3.31 8.42 -21.56
N LYS A 34 2.22 9.18 -21.69
CA LYS A 34 2.02 10.48 -21.01
C LYS A 34 1.03 10.35 -19.87
N ILE A 35 1.19 11.22 -18.87
CA ILE A 35 0.24 11.35 -17.77
C ILE A 35 -0.77 12.45 -18.07
N LEU A 36 -2.04 12.07 -18.05
CA LEU A 36 -3.19 12.97 -18.02
C LEU A 36 -3.76 12.98 -16.61
N HIS A 37 -4.45 14.06 -16.25
CA HIS A 37 -5.19 14.10 -14.99
C HIS A 37 -6.57 14.71 -15.17
N GLU A 38 -7.47 14.31 -14.27
CA GLU A 38 -8.86 14.75 -14.21
C GLU A 38 -9.24 14.95 -12.75
N ASP A 39 -9.89 16.07 -12.44
CA ASP A 39 -10.40 16.37 -11.10
C ASP A 39 -11.90 16.07 -11.06
N VAL A 40 -12.27 15.16 -10.17
CA VAL A 40 -13.65 14.66 -10.02
C VAL A 40 -14.20 15.07 -8.67
N GLU A 41 -15.46 15.50 -8.64
CA GLU A 41 -16.17 15.79 -7.40
C GLU A 41 -16.25 14.56 -6.51
N PHE A 42 -15.99 14.76 -5.23
CA PHE A 42 -15.99 13.72 -4.21
C PHE A 42 -17.04 14.03 -3.15
N PHE A 43 -17.82 13.00 -2.81
CA PHE A 43 -18.89 13.07 -1.83
C PHE A 43 -18.57 12.13 -0.66
N PRO A 44 -17.83 12.60 0.36
CA PRO A 44 -17.54 11.82 1.55
C PRO A 44 -18.81 11.24 2.16
N PHE A 45 -18.73 10.02 2.67
CA PHE A 45 -19.86 9.34 3.26
C PHE A 45 -19.48 8.40 4.40
N PHE A 46 -20.45 8.07 5.23
CA PHE A 46 -20.37 6.97 6.18
C PHE A 46 -21.75 6.35 6.39
N PHE A 47 -21.78 5.15 6.97
CA PHE A 47 -23.03 4.49 7.32
C PHE A 47 -23.42 4.70 8.78
N LEU A 48 -24.72 4.65 9.04
CA LEU A 48 -25.34 4.87 10.34
C LEU A 48 -26.32 3.73 10.65
N SER A 49 -26.42 3.37 11.93
CA SER A 49 -27.44 2.43 12.41
C SER A 49 -28.85 3.02 12.36
N HIS A 50 -29.00 4.31 12.70
CA HIS A 50 -30.28 5.01 12.73
C HIS A 50 -30.15 6.50 12.35
N GLU A 51 -31.20 7.05 11.72
CA GLU A 51 -31.21 8.44 11.25
C GLU A 51 -31.07 9.50 12.37
N ALA A 52 -31.59 9.19 13.56
CA ALA A 52 -31.61 10.14 14.68
C ALA A 52 -30.21 10.55 15.19
N LEU A 53 -29.14 9.85 14.79
CA LEU A 53 -27.76 10.24 15.13
C LEU A 53 -27.40 11.61 14.55
N LEU A 54 -27.92 11.95 13.37
CA LEU A 54 -27.67 13.22 12.70
C LEU A 54 -28.70 14.30 13.02
N LYS A 55 -29.57 14.05 14.00
CA LYS A 55 -30.55 15.04 14.44
C LYS A 55 -29.83 16.34 14.88
N ASP A 56 -30.39 17.46 14.47
CA ASP A 56 -29.90 18.81 14.78
C ASP A 56 -28.47 19.11 14.27
N PHE A 57 -27.94 18.32 13.33
CA PHE A 57 -26.68 18.66 12.65
C PHE A 57 -26.93 19.86 11.70
N PRO A 58 -26.17 20.97 11.82
CA PRO A 58 -26.55 22.23 11.19
C PRO A 58 -26.18 22.36 9.71
N LYS A 59 -25.36 21.46 9.17
CA LYS A 59 -24.91 21.52 7.76
C LYS A 59 -25.74 20.62 6.86
N LYS A 60 -25.67 20.89 5.56
CA LYS A 60 -26.35 20.09 4.53
C LYS A 60 -25.79 18.68 4.51
N THR A 61 -26.68 17.70 4.67
CA THR A 61 -26.37 16.27 4.60
C THR A 61 -27.42 15.58 3.76
N TRP A 62 -27.00 14.68 2.89
CA TRP A 62 -27.92 13.76 2.22
C TRP A 62 -27.98 12.45 3.00
N LEU A 63 -29.14 12.14 3.55
CA LEU A 63 -29.39 10.91 4.29
C LEU A 63 -30.32 10.01 3.49
N LYS A 64 -29.96 8.74 3.35
CA LYS A 64 -30.78 7.76 2.63
C LYS A 64 -30.82 6.44 3.37
N GLU A 65 -32.02 5.88 3.55
CA GLU A 65 -32.21 4.51 4.01
C GLU A 65 -31.83 3.52 2.90
N LEU A 66 -31.13 2.47 3.28
CA LEU A 66 -30.63 1.40 2.43
C LEU A 66 -31.58 0.19 2.49
N SER A 67 -31.55 -0.64 1.46
CA SER A 67 -32.30 -1.90 1.46
C SER A 67 -31.71 -2.94 2.43
N GLY A 68 -32.49 -3.93 2.83
CA GLY A 68 -32.02 -5.04 3.69
C GLY A 68 -32.17 -4.82 5.19
N GLY A 69 -31.77 -5.83 5.96
CA GLY A 69 -31.99 -5.91 7.41
C GLY A 69 -30.75 -5.73 8.28
N ASN A 70 -29.59 -5.42 7.69
CA ASN A 70 -28.33 -5.30 8.43
C ASN A 70 -28.27 -4.05 9.33
N THR A 71 -27.30 -4.02 10.25
CA THR A 71 -27.20 -2.99 11.30
C THR A 71 -27.08 -1.57 10.76
N TYR A 72 -26.20 -1.33 9.77
CA TYR A 72 -25.99 0.00 9.22
C TYR A 72 -26.99 0.26 8.09
N ARG A 73 -28.15 0.82 8.47
CA ARG A 73 -29.33 0.97 7.62
C ARG A 73 -29.36 2.26 6.81
N TYR A 74 -28.55 3.24 7.15
CA TYR A 74 -28.55 4.54 6.47
C TYR A 74 -27.15 4.88 5.97
N ILE A 75 -27.09 5.62 4.87
CA ILE A 75 -25.87 6.27 4.37
C ILE A 75 -26.05 7.78 4.43
N ALA A 76 -25.07 8.48 5.00
CA ALA A 76 -25.00 9.94 4.99
C ALA A 76 -23.85 10.39 4.09
N ALA A 77 -24.14 11.29 3.16
CA ALA A 77 -23.16 11.88 2.24
C ALA A 77 -23.06 13.39 2.43
N PHE A 78 -21.88 13.93 2.16
CA PHE A 78 -21.49 15.32 2.39
C PHE A 78 -20.82 15.91 1.15
N THR A 79 -20.77 17.24 1.03
CA THR A 79 -20.01 17.90 -0.04
C THR A 79 -18.53 18.03 0.27
N ARG A 80 -18.15 18.06 1.56
CA ARG A 80 -16.77 18.31 2.00
C ARG A 80 -16.30 17.27 2.99
N TRP A 81 -15.03 16.87 2.89
CA TRP A 81 -14.40 15.96 3.83
C TRP A 81 -14.49 16.46 5.27
N SER A 82 -14.27 17.76 5.48
CA SER A 82 -14.41 18.42 6.79
C SER A 82 -15.83 18.35 7.35
N ASP A 83 -16.86 18.54 6.51
CA ASP A 83 -18.27 18.49 6.95
C ASP A 83 -18.65 17.10 7.48
N MET A 84 -18.15 16.04 6.83
CA MET A 84 -18.33 14.66 7.31
C MET A 84 -17.73 14.46 8.71
N TRP A 85 -16.49 14.94 8.93
CA TRP A 85 -15.85 14.82 10.24
C TRP A 85 -16.51 15.68 11.31
N GLU A 86 -17.00 16.88 10.96
CA GLU A 86 -17.82 17.67 11.87
C GLU A 86 -19.12 16.95 12.28
N ALA A 87 -19.73 16.20 11.37
CA ALA A 87 -20.88 15.34 11.70
C ALA A 87 -20.50 14.21 12.65
N VAL A 88 -19.35 13.55 12.44
CA VAL A 88 -18.81 12.54 13.37
C VAL A 88 -18.58 13.13 14.76
N HIS A 89 -17.94 14.29 14.85
CA HIS A 89 -17.72 14.97 16.13
C HIS A 89 -19.02 15.45 16.78
N HIS A 90 -20.04 15.85 16.00
CA HIS A 90 -21.38 16.14 16.52
C HIS A 90 -22.01 14.90 17.15
N MET A 91 -22.01 13.76 16.46
CA MET A 91 -22.58 12.50 16.97
C MET A 91 -21.86 12.04 18.25
N LEU A 92 -20.53 12.04 18.27
CA LEU A 92 -19.75 11.68 19.46
C LEU A 92 -20.08 12.58 20.66
N ARG A 93 -20.21 13.90 20.43
CA ARG A 93 -20.60 14.85 21.48
C ARG A 93 -22.01 14.57 22.02
N GLN A 94 -22.97 14.24 21.16
CA GLN A 94 -24.33 13.93 21.60
C GLN A 94 -24.38 12.59 22.35
N TYR A 95 -23.69 11.56 21.85
CA TYR A 95 -23.60 10.25 22.49
C TYR A 95 -23.01 10.34 23.91
N ASN A 96 -21.92 11.09 24.06
CA ASN A 96 -21.22 11.28 25.34
C ASN A 96 -21.97 12.13 26.38
N LYS A 97 -23.08 12.80 26.00
CA LYS A 97 -23.97 13.47 26.98
C LYS A 97 -24.85 12.47 27.72
N THR A 98 -25.19 11.35 27.09
CA THR A 98 -26.19 10.40 27.60
C THR A 98 -25.59 9.03 27.97
N HIS A 99 -24.37 8.72 27.54
CA HIS A 99 -23.73 7.41 27.77
C HIS A 99 -22.48 7.51 28.65
N THR A 100 -22.31 6.53 29.53
CA THR A 100 -21.10 6.31 30.35
C THR A 100 -20.67 4.85 30.18
N PRO A 101 -19.39 4.55 29.89
CA PRO A 101 -18.27 5.47 29.72
C PRO A 101 -18.35 6.33 28.45
N ARG A 102 -17.69 7.48 28.46
CA ARG A 102 -17.54 8.32 27.27
C ARG A 102 -16.56 7.69 26.29
N ILE A 103 -16.84 7.88 25.01
CA ILE A 103 -16.00 7.45 23.90
C ILE A 103 -15.21 8.64 23.38
N SER A 104 -13.89 8.49 23.22
CA SER A 104 -13.00 9.54 22.69
C SER A 104 -12.68 9.37 21.20
N SER A 105 -12.84 8.15 20.66
CA SER A 105 -12.51 7.79 19.29
C SER A 105 -13.75 7.37 18.51
N TYR A 106 -13.85 7.78 17.25
CA TYR A 106 -14.91 7.30 16.37
C TYR A 106 -14.84 5.78 16.14
N GLN A 107 -13.68 5.14 16.37
CA GLN A 107 -13.50 3.70 16.20
C GLN A 107 -14.28 2.88 17.23
N ASP A 108 -14.43 3.41 18.44
CA ASP A 108 -15.20 2.77 19.49
C ASP A 108 -16.71 3.05 19.33
N PHE A 109 -17.07 3.96 18.42
CA PHE A 109 -18.45 4.35 18.18
C PHE A 109 -19.16 3.39 17.22
N LYS A 110 -19.66 2.28 17.79
CA LYS A 110 -20.26 1.15 17.05
C LYS A 110 -21.52 1.48 16.23
N GLU A 111 -22.11 2.66 16.43
CA GLU A 111 -23.32 3.11 15.73
C GLU A 111 -23.06 3.62 14.30
N ILE A 112 -21.79 3.82 13.94
CA ILE A 112 -21.40 4.23 12.59
C ILE A 112 -20.39 3.24 11.98
N LEU A 113 -20.37 3.19 10.66
CA LEU A 113 -19.32 2.56 9.88
C LEU A 113 -18.69 3.60 8.97
N ILE A 114 -17.46 3.97 9.26
CA ILE A 114 -16.69 4.95 8.49
C ILE A 114 -15.39 4.32 7.99
N ARG A 115 -14.99 4.71 6.78
CA ARG A 115 -13.64 4.49 6.25
C ARG A 115 -12.94 5.83 6.22
N ALA A 116 -12.01 6.05 7.13
CA ALA A 116 -11.34 7.33 7.35
C ALA A 116 -10.25 7.64 6.31
N ASP A 117 -10.49 7.26 5.05
CA ASP A 117 -9.61 7.53 3.92
C ASP A 117 -10.47 8.01 2.74
N PRO A 118 -10.28 9.26 2.29
CA PRO A 118 -11.08 9.84 1.20
C PRO A 118 -10.86 9.11 -0.13
N VAL A 119 -9.66 8.63 -0.41
CA VAL A 119 -9.39 7.88 -1.64
C VAL A 119 -10.13 6.53 -1.60
N ARG A 120 -10.04 5.80 -0.49
CA ARG A 120 -10.81 4.55 -0.32
C ARG A 120 -12.32 4.78 -0.45
N GLN A 121 -12.86 5.83 0.17
CA GLN A 121 -14.29 6.16 0.02
C GLN A 121 -14.65 6.44 -1.44
N PHE A 122 -13.86 7.25 -2.12
CA PHE A 122 -14.06 7.56 -3.54
C PHE A 122 -14.04 6.29 -4.41
N LEU A 123 -13.07 5.39 -4.21
CA LEU A 123 -12.98 4.13 -4.98
C LEU A 123 -14.13 3.17 -4.67
N LEU A 124 -14.58 3.11 -3.41
CA LEU A 124 -15.78 2.34 -3.02
C LEU A 124 -17.04 2.88 -3.70
N GLN A 125 -17.21 4.21 -3.70
CA GLN A 125 -18.38 4.89 -4.26
C GLN A 125 -18.44 4.77 -5.79
N THR A 126 -17.32 5.02 -6.47
CA THR A 126 -17.26 5.09 -7.94
C THR A 126 -17.05 3.74 -8.59
N GLY A 127 -16.57 2.74 -7.85
CA GLY A 127 -16.16 1.45 -8.44
C GLY A 127 -14.91 1.53 -9.31
N ILE A 128 -14.20 2.66 -9.31
CA ILE A 128 -12.90 2.82 -9.94
C ILE A 128 -11.87 1.91 -9.24
N THR A 129 -10.94 1.37 -10.01
CA THR A 129 -9.77 0.64 -9.53
C THR A 129 -8.56 1.04 -10.38
N LEU A 130 -7.36 0.68 -9.94
CA LEU A 130 -6.12 1.08 -10.61
C LEU A 130 -5.70 0.05 -11.66
N PHE A 131 -4.98 0.50 -12.68
CA PHE A 131 -4.29 -0.33 -13.68
C PHE A 131 -5.16 -1.25 -14.53
N LYS A 132 -6.50 -1.09 -14.52
CA LYS A 132 -7.37 -1.77 -15.49
C LYS A 132 -6.89 -1.53 -16.92
N GLY A 133 -6.93 -2.57 -17.76
CA GLY A 133 -6.47 -2.49 -19.15
C GLY A 133 -4.96 -2.26 -19.30
N MET A 134 -4.17 -2.54 -18.26
CA MET A 134 -2.72 -2.47 -18.29
C MET A 134 -2.10 -3.82 -17.93
N GLU A 135 -0.99 -4.11 -18.59
CA GLU A 135 -0.05 -5.16 -18.18
C GLU A 135 0.99 -4.61 -17.20
N PHE A 136 1.58 -5.49 -16.38
CA PHE A 136 2.55 -5.08 -15.34
C PHE A 136 3.76 -4.34 -15.91
N ASN A 137 4.19 -4.66 -17.12
CA ASN A 137 5.32 -4.03 -17.80
C ASN A 137 5.02 -2.62 -18.33
N GLU A 138 3.75 -2.23 -18.45
CA GLU A 138 3.33 -0.88 -18.87
C GLU A 138 3.41 0.14 -17.73
N LEU A 139 3.54 -0.35 -16.49
CA LEU A 139 3.75 0.49 -15.32
C LEU A 139 5.18 1.04 -15.34
N VAL A 140 5.31 2.37 -15.32
CA VAL A 140 6.62 3.01 -15.26
C VAL A 140 7.10 2.97 -13.81
N ARG A 141 8.09 2.12 -13.53
CA ARG A 141 8.63 1.94 -12.18
C ARG A 141 10.04 2.50 -12.10
N MET A 142 10.39 3.03 -10.94
CA MET A 142 11.73 3.53 -10.67
C MET A 142 12.22 3.02 -9.33
N HIS A 143 13.30 2.27 -9.37
CA HIS A 143 14.02 1.87 -8.18
C HIS A 143 14.96 3.01 -7.76
N ILE A 144 15.17 3.15 -6.46
CA ILE A 144 16.13 4.09 -5.87
C ILE A 144 17.00 3.38 -4.82
N ASP A 145 18.28 3.73 -4.79
CA ASP A 145 19.24 3.37 -3.74
C ASP A 145 20.08 4.60 -3.38
N VAL A 146 20.41 4.75 -2.10
CA VAL A 146 21.19 5.89 -1.60
C VAL A 146 22.32 5.37 -0.72
N GLN A 147 23.55 5.74 -1.07
CA GLN A 147 24.74 5.51 -0.24
C GLN A 147 25.11 6.80 0.47
N PHE A 148 25.30 6.73 1.79
CA PHE A 148 25.59 7.88 2.63
C PHE A 148 26.59 7.54 3.75
N THR A 149 27.29 8.54 4.28
CA THR A 149 28.13 8.37 5.47
C THR A 149 27.25 8.30 6.72
N THR A 150 27.55 7.38 7.64
CA THR A 150 26.89 7.41 8.95
C THR A 150 27.59 8.40 9.88
N ALA A 151 26.81 9.13 10.67
CA ALA A 151 27.37 9.99 11.71
C ALA A 151 28.10 9.12 12.76
N GLN A 152 29.43 9.24 12.84
CA GLN A 152 30.20 8.51 13.86
C GLN A 152 30.23 9.30 15.18
N TRP A 153 29.85 8.64 16.28
CA TRP A 153 29.96 9.23 17.62
C TRP A 153 31.44 9.46 17.99
N LYS A 154 31.74 10.63 18.56
CA LYS A 154 33.08 11.14 18.85
C LYS A 154 33.96 10.16 19.65
N LYS A 155 35.21 9.95 19.23
CA LYS A 155 36.36 9.90 20.16
C LYS A 155 37.01 11.28 20.19
N ARG A 156 37.37 11.75 21.39
CA ARG A 156 37.88 13.10 21.73
C ARG A 156 38.77 13.71 20.62
N ASN A 157 38.45 14.94 20.21
CA ASN A 157 39.25 15.89 19.41
C ASN A 157 39.29 15.79 17.86
N LYS A 158 38.31 15.18 17.19
CA LYS A 158 38.09 15.42 15.73
C LYS A 158 36.66 15.92 15.48
N LYS A 159 36.47 16.85 14.53
CA LYS A 159 35.14 17.19 13.99
C LYS A 159 34.53 15.87 13.48
N GLY A 160 33.35 15.49 13.97
CA GLY A 160 32.67 14.28 13.51
C GLY A 160 32.29 14.43 12.04
N LEU A 161 32.26 13.32 11.29
CA LEU A 161 31.61 13.33 9.99
C LEU A 161 30.11 13.44 10.22
N GLU A 162 29.50 14.46 9.63
CA GLU A 162 28.05 14.52 9.48
C GLU A 162 27.62 13.48 8.44
N GLU A 163 26.37 13.03 8.56
CA GLU A 163 25.78 12.20 7.52
C GLU A 163 25.67 13.02 6.24
N GLN A 164 26.18 12.48 5.14
CA GLN A 164 26.16 13.10 3.81
C GLN A 164 25.87 12.04 2.76
N ILE A 165 25.01 12.38 1.80
CA ILE A 165 24.77 11.56 0.62
C ILE A 165 26.06 11.53 -0.22
N LEU A 166 26.45 10.33 -0.60
CA LEU A 166 27.62 10.08 -1.45
C LEU A 166 27.19 9.76 -2.87
N VAL A 167 26.23 8.84 -3.02
CA VAL A 167 25.71 8.38 -4.30
C VAL A 167 24.19 8.20 -4.21
N ILE A 168 23.48 8.70 -5.21
CA ILE A 168 22.07 8.34 -5.46
C ILE A 168 22.03 7.58 -6.78
N THR A 169 21.49 6.38 -6.75
CA THR A 169 21.33 5.53 -7.93
C THR A 169 19.85 5.32 -8.22
N LEU A 170 19.47 5.41 -9.49
CA LEU A 170 18.11 5.17 -9.98
C LEU A 170 18.15 4.11 -11.08
N ALA A 171 17.14 3.23 -11.12
CA ALA A 171 16.95 2.28 -12.21
C ALA A 171 15.49 2.27 -12.65
N ALA A 172 15.25 2.65 -13.89
CA ALA A 172 13.92 2.62 -14.48
C ALA A 172 13.53 1.19 -14.93
N SER A 173 12.23 0.96 -15.08
CA SER A 173 11.70 -0.33 -15.57
C SER A 173 12.15 -0.68 -16.99
N ASP A 174 12.57 0.29 -17.80
CA ASP A 174 13.16 0.09 -19.13
C ASP A 174 14.64 -0.35 -19.10
N GLY A 175 15.22 -0.49 -17.90
CA GLY A 175 16.60 -0.93 -17.70
C GLY A 175 17.63 0.19 -17.69
N LYS A 176 17.25 1.46 -17.93
CA LYS A 176 18.18 2.59 -17.80
C LYS A 176 18.58 2.82 -16.35
N GLU A 177 19.87 2.97 -16.13
CA GLU A 177 20.47 3.20 -14.81
C GLU A 177 21.13 4.58 -14.77
N TYR A 178 20.96 5.29 -13.66
CA TYR A 178 21.51 6.61 -13.42
C TYR A 178 22.22 6.60 -12.07
N ALA A 179 23.40 7.21 -11.98
CA ALA A 179 24.13 7.34 -10.74
C ALA A 179 24.70 8.75 -10.62
N PHE A 180 24.30 9.46 -9.56
CA PHE A 180 24.71 10.82 -9.25
C PHE A 180 25.58 10.80 -8.00
N SER A 181 26.75 11.45 -8.04
CA SER A 181 27.78 11.30 -7.01
C SER A 181 28.35 12.62 -6.53
N THR A 182 28.66 12.74 -5.25
CA THR A 182 29.31 13.93 -4.67
C THR A 182 30.82 14.01 -4.92
N GLN A 183 31.38 13.11 -5.75
CA GLN A 183 32.80 13.15 -6.14
C GLN A 183 33.12 14.39 -6.98
N LYS A 184 32.18 14.83 -7.83
CA LYS A 184 32.35 15.97 -8.76
C LYS A 184 31.33 17.09 -8.53
N HIS A 185 30.41 16.89 -7.59
CA HIS A 185 29.26 17.75 -7.35
C HIS A 185 29.08 17.90 -5.84
N ASP A 186 28.48 19.00 -5.41
CA ASP A 186 28.03 19.12 -4.03
C ASP A 186 26.75 18.28 -3.80
N GLU A 187 26.42 18.04 -2.53
CA GLU A 187 25.24 17.25 -2.14
C GLU A 187 23.94 17.85 -2.73
N ARG A 188 23.85 19.18 -2.80
CA ARG A 188 22.72 19.90 -3.40
C ARG A 188 22.56 19.56 -4.88
N SER A 189 23.63 19.66 -5.67
CA SER A 189 23.55 19.36 -7.10
C SER A 189 23.19 17.91 -7.36
N VAL A 190 23.69 16.96 -6.55
CA VAL A 190 23.32 15.55 -6.62
C VAL A 190 21.82 15.34 -6.35
N LEU A 191 21.28 15.98 -5.33
CA LEU A 191 19.85 15.91 -5.00
C LEU A 191 18.99 16.50 -6.13
N GLU A 192 19.36 17.68 -6.65
CA GLU A 192 18.65 18.30 -7.76
C GLU A 192 18.73 17.49 -9.06
N GLN A 193 19.87 16.82 -9.34
CA GLN A 193 20.02 15.89 -10.46
C GLN A 193 19.07 14.69 -10.32
N CYS A 194 18.97 14.12 -9.11
CA CYS A 194 18.01 13.05 -8.81
C CYS A 194 16.57 13.50 -9.06
N ILE A 195 16.16 14.65 -8.51
CA ILE A 195 14.80 15.21 -8.70
C ILE A 195 14.49 15.44 -10.19
N ARG A 196 15.44 16.01 -10.95
CA ARG A 196 15.28 16.20 -12.40
C ARG A 196 15.12 14.87 -13.13
N CYS A 197 15.88 13.85 -12.74
CA CYS A 197 15.77 12.51 -13.33
C CYS A 197 14.40 11.88 -13.07
N ILE A 198 13.93 11.90 -11.81
CA ILE A 198 12.59 11.41 -11.42
C ILE A 198 11.51 12.11 -12.23
N LYS A 199 11.57 13.45 -12.35
CA LYS A 199 10.59 14.22 -13.15
C LYS A 199 10.64 13.92 -14.63
N SER A 200 11.83 13.71 -15.19
CA SER A 200 11.99 13.44 -16.62
C SER A 200 11.48 12.05 -17.01
N ILE A 201 11.61 11.06 -16.14
CA ILE A 201 11.12 9.70 -16.37
C ILE A 201 9.63 9.58 -16.02
N ASP A 202 9.17 10.37 -15.05
CA ASP A 202 7.80 10.42 -14.56
C ASP A 202 7.22 9.05 -14.14
N PRO A 203 7.86 8.34 -13.17
CA PRO A 203 7.41 7.02 -12.75
C PRO A 203 6.05 7.01 -12.06
N ASP A 204 5.25 5.98 -12.30
CA ASP A 204 4.02 5.68 -11.54
C ASP A 204 4.33 5.22 -10.12
N VAL A 205 5.43 4.47 -9.95
CA VAL A 205 5.85 3.89 -8.67
C VAL A 205 7.34 4.13 -8.43
N ILE A 206 7.68 4.57 -7.22
CA ILE A 206 9.04 4.64 -6.71
C ILE A 206 9.24 3.50 -5.70
N GLU A 207 10.26 2.70 -5.95
CA GLU A 207 10.53 1.41 -5.32
C GLU A 207 11.93 1.44 -4.67
N GLY A 208 12.12 0.79 -3.53
CA GLY A 208 13.41 0.75 -2.84
C GLY A 208 13.47 -0.32 -1.76
N TYR A 209 14.67 -0.83 -1.50
CA TYR A 209 14.91 -1.72 -0.36
C TYR A 209 15.07 -0.88 0.91
N ASP A 210 14.22 -1.11 1.91
CA ASP A 210 14.14 -0.27 3.12
C ASP A 210 13.91 1.21 2.76
N LEU A 211 12.97 1.41 1.83
CA LEU A 211 12.61 2.72 1.28
C LEU A 211 12.20 3.68 2.42
N PHE A 212 11.34 3.22 3.33
CA PHE A 212 10.80 4.07 4.40
C PHE A 212 11.76 4.21 5.59
N GLY A 213 12.54 3.17 5.91
CA GLY A 213 13.45 3.17 7.07
C GLY A 213 14.80 3.84 6.81
N THR A 214 15.30 3.77 5.57
CA THR A 214 16.65 4.25 5.24
C THR A 214 16.65 5.33 4.16
N ILE A 215 16.04 5.06 3.00
CA ILE A 215 16.24 5.90 1.80
C ILE A 215 15.55 7.26 1.93
N LEU A 216 14.23 7.28 2.18
CA LEU A 216 13.46 8.53 2.27
C LEU A 216 13.92 9.41 3.45
N PRO A 217 14.21 8.87 4.66
CA PRO A 217 14.83 9.65 5.73
C PRO A 217 16.17 10.28 5.33
N ALA A 218 17.05 9.56 4.63
CA ALA A 218 18.33 10.11 4.19
C ALA A 218 18.15 11.24 3.17
N LEU A 219 17.25 11.09 2.20
CA LEU A 219 16.91 12.13 1.24
C LEU A 219 16.28 13.36 1.92
N HIS A 220 15.41 13.14 2.90
CA HIS A 220 14.80 14.22 3.66
C HIS A 220 15.83 15.03 4.46
N ARG A 221 16.73 14.34 5.19
CA ARG A 221 17.82 15.01 5.92
C ARG A 221 18.74 15.79 4.97
N ALA A 222 19.04 15.25 3.79
CA ALA A 222 19.82 15.97 2.77
C ALA A 222 19.08 17.20 2.21
N SER A 223 17.77 17.08 1.98
CA SER A 223 16.90 18.19 1.58
C SER A 223 16.94 19.33 2.61
N GLU A 224 16.84 19.01 3.90
CA GLU A 224 16.94 20.00 4.99
C GLU A 224 18.32 20.66 5.05
N ARG A 225 19.41 19.88 5.00
CA ARG A 225 20.79 20.40 5.01
C ARG A 225 21.09 21.33 3.85
N THR A 226 20.63 20.97 2.65
CA THR A 226 20.91 21.70 1.40
C THR A 226 19.89 22.80 1.10
N GLN A 227 18.85 22.92 1.93
CA GLN A 227 17.71 23.84 1.74
C GLN A 227 17.08 23.71 0.34
N SER A 228 17.04 22.48 -0.18
CA SER A 228 16.45 22.17 -1.49
C SER A 228 15.29 21.20 -1.29
N PRO A 229 14.04 21.60 -1.61
CA PRO A 229 12.87 20.75 -1.39
C PRO A 229 12.98 19.46 -2.22
N LEU A 230 12.56 18.33 -1.66
CA LEU A 230 12.45 17.06 -2.35
C LEU A 230 11.18 17.03 -3.20
N ALA A 231 11.11 17.96 -4.17
CA ALA A 231 9.95 18.25 -5.01
C ALA A 231 9.68 17.17 -6.06
N ILE A 232 9.45 15.92 -5.64
CA ILE A 232 9.28 14.74 -6.52
C ILE A 232 7.81 14.43 -6.86
N GLY A 233 6.85 15.20 -6.32
CA GLY A 233 5.44 15.12 -6.70
C GLY A 233 5.23 15.37 -8.20
N ARG A 234 4.20 14.76 -8.80
CA ARG A 234 3.84 15.00 -10.20
C ARG A 234 3.41 16.44 -10.47
N ASP A 235 2.79 17.08 -9.49
CA ASP A 235 2.45 18.50 -9.48
C ASP A 235 3.64 19.40 -9.10
N GLY A 236 4.82 18.81 -8.86
CA GLY A 236 6.00 19.51 -8.38
C GLY A 236 6.00 19.81 -6.88
N SER A 237 5.04 19.28 -6.11
CA SER A 237 5.05 19.42 -4.66
C SER A 237 6.26 18.74 -4.03
N ASP A 238 6.66 19.23 -2.86
CA ASP A 238 7.57 18.51 -1.97
C ASP A 238 6.98 17.16 -1.56
N MET A 239 7.84 16.20 -1.26
CA MET A 239 7.43 14.96 -0.60
C MET A 239 6.87 15.32 0.77
N ARG A 240 5.65 14.88 1.06
CA ARG A 240 5.10 15.03 2.40
C ARG A 240 5.79 14.01 3.28
N THR A 241 6.30 14.49 4.41
CA THR A 241 6.93 13.68 5.46
C THR A 241 5.96 13.49 6.62
N PRO A 242 6.26 12.58 7.57
CA PRO A 242 5.57 12.57 8.84
C PRO A 242 5.71 13.93 9.52
N SER A 243 4.75 14.84 9.34
CA SER A 243 4.47 15.81 10.37
C SER A 243 3.67 15.09 11.44
N GLY A 244 3.94 15.40 12.72
CA GLY A 244 3.21 14.85 13.87
C GLY A 244 1.73 15.25 13.89
N TYR A 245 0.99 14.88 12.86
CA TYR A 245 -0.44 14.67 12.94
C TYR A 245 -0.63 13.53 13.91
N GLY A 246 -1.25 13.87 15.03
CA GLY A 246 -1.54 12.93 16.09
C GLY A 246 -2.10 11.64 15.50
N THR A 247 -1.54 10.55 16.00
CA THR A 247 -2.21 9.26 16.12
C THR A 247 -3.53 9.45 16.88
N ALA A 248 -4.52 10.01 16.19
CA ALA A 248 -5.90 9.80 16.54
C ALA A 248 -6.34 8.57 15.76
N SER A 249 -6.19 7.42 16.44
CA SER A 249 -7.16 6.33 16.32
C SER A 249 -7.44 5.83 14.90
N THR A 250 -6.40 5.45 14.18
CA THR A 250 -6.53 4.36 13.21
C THR A 250 -5.40 3.39 13.47
N GLY A 251 -5.68 2.23 14.07
CA GLY A 251 -4.76 1.09 14.08
C GLY A 251 -4.33 0.60 12.68
N GLU A 252 -4.62 1.36 11.62
CA GLU A 252 -4.24 1.14 10.22
C GLU A 252 -3.23 2.21 9.70
N SER A 253 -2.81 3.23 10.47
CA SER A 253 -2.11 4.41 9.87
C SER A 253 -0.82 4.94 10.53
N GLU A 254 -0.03 4.14 11.25
CA GLU A 254 1.28 4.63 11.73
C GLU A 254 2.37 4.68 10.65
N TRP A 255 2.17 4.05 9.48
CA TRP A 255 3.21 3.83 8.46
C TRP A 255 3.01 4.62 7.15
N PHE A 256 1.95 5.41 7.00
CA PHE A 256 1.67 6.23 5.80
C PHE A 256 2.36 7.59 5.78
N SER A 257 3.47 7.70 6.49
CA SER A 257 4.02 8.99 6.84
C SER A 257 4.69 9.72 5.68
N TYR A 258 5.12 8.99 4.64
CA TYR A 258 5.63 9.57 3.41
C TYR A 258 4.60 9.51 2.30
N ASP A 259 4.36 10.62 1.60
CA ASP A 259 3.47 10.70 0.45
C ASP A 259 4.05 11.55 -0.68
N VAL A 260 3.92 11.07 -1.91
CA VAL A 260 4.39 11.77 -3.11
C VAL A 260 3.21 11.95 -4.05
N PHE A 261 2.80 13.20 -4.23
CA PHE A 261 1.57 13.52 -4.93
C PHE A 261 1.54 12.92 -6.35
N GLY A 262 0.57 12.04 -6.60
CA GLY A 262 0.36 11.38 -7.89
C GLY A 262 1.31 10.21 -8.21
N ARG A 263 2.12 9.74 -7.25
CA ARG A 263 2.99 8.55 -7.39
C ARG A 263 2.77 7.59 -6.23
N HIS A 264 3.08 6.31 -6.42
CA HIS A 264 3.09 5.33 -5.32
C HIS A 264 4.50 5.12 -4.78
N LEU A 265 4.60 4.88 -3.48
CA LEU A 265 5.82 4.44 -2.81
C LEU A 265 5.64 2.99 -2.36
N VAL A 266 6.58 2.12 -2.72
CA VAL A 266 6.52 0.69 -2.35
C VAL A 266 7.87 0.24 -1.82
N ASP A 267 7.86 -0.33 -0.61
CA ASP A 267 9.06 -0.87 0.04
C ASP A 267 9.18 -2.37 -0.15
N LEU A 268 10.36 -2.82 -0.54
CA LEU A 268 10.66 -4.22 -0.78
C LEU A 268 10.58 -5.04 0.50
N LEU A 269 10.92 -4.46 1.65
CA LEU A 269 10.83 -5.16 2.94
C LEU A 269 9.38 -5.54 3.24
N THR A 270 8.45 -4.60 3.08
CA THR A 270 7.02 -4.87 3.30
C THR A 270 6.48 -5.95 2.36
N LEU A 271 6.91 -5.94 1.09
CA LEU A 271 6.54 -6.99 0.13
C LEU A 271 7.11 -8.36 0.54
N ALA A 272 8.38 -8.40 0.93
CA ALA A 272 9.05 -9.63 1.34
C ALA A 272 8.45 -10.21 2.63
N GLU A 273 8.12 -9.37 3.61
CA GLU A 273 7.46 -9.78 4.86
C GLU A 273 6.04 -10.34 4.63
N ALA A 274 5.31 -9.80 3.65
CA ALA A 274 3.99 -10.29 3.30
C ALA A 274 4.02 -11.68 2.63
N GLU A 275 5.08 -11.96 1.87
CA GLU A 275 5.24 -13.23 1.13
C GLU A 275 5.94 -14.32 1.95
N ILE A 276 6.90 -13.93 2.79
CA ILE A 276 7.67 -14.87 3.62
C ILE A 276 6.93 -15.06 4.95
N ASP A 277 6.41 -16.27 5.18
CA ASP A 277 5.81 -16.67 6.46
C ASP A 277 6.87 -16.57 7.58
N SER A 278 6.84 -15.45 8.32
CA SER A 278 7.81 -15.10 9.36
C SER A 278 7.94 -16.18 10.45
N LYS A 279 6.92 -17.04 10.61
CA LYS A 279 6.94 -18.15 11.56
C LYS A 279 7.80 -19.34 11.12
N LYS A 280 8.27 -19.38 9.88
CA LYS A 280 9.01 -20.52 9.31
C LYS A 280 10.50 -20.27 9.05
N THR A 281 11.01 -19.07 9.30
CA THR A 281 12.38 -18.72 8.88
C THR A 281 13.13 -17.87 9.91
N GLU A 282 14.27 -18.38 10.40
CA GLU A 282 15.33 -17.61 11.09
C GLU A 282 16.12 -16.69 10.13
N SER A 283 15.43 -16.08 9.16
CA SER A 283 16.08 -15.35 8.08
C SER A 283 16.19 -13.87 8.41
N SER A 284 17.40 -13.33 8.29
CA SER A 284 17.59 -11.88 8.23
C SER A 284 16.97 -11.34 6.93
N PHE A 285 16.16 -10.29 7.00
CA PHE A 285 15.52 -9.66 5.84
C PHE A 285 16.48 -8.72 5.08
N THR A 286 17.77 -9.07 4.99
CA THR A 286 18.72 -8.26 4.21
C THR A 286 18.46 -8.42 2.71
N LEU A 287 18.76 -7.39 1.90
CA LEU A 287 18.61 -7.46 0.44
C LEU A 287 19.25 -8.72 -0.16
N PHE A 288 20.46 -9.06 0.30
CA PHE A 288 21.20 -10.24 -0.16
C PHE A 288 20.60 -11.56 0.36
N SER A 289 20.12 -11.59 1.61
CA SER A 289 19.40 -12.74 2.15
C SER A 289 18.12 -13.01 1.35
N LEU A 290 17.36 -11.96 1.01
CA LEU A 290 16.15 -12.05 0.19
C LEU A 290 16.48 -12.53 -1.23
N ALA A 291 17.50 -11.94 -1.86
CA ALA A 291 17.96 -12.38 -3.18
C ALA A 291 18.33 -13.87 -3.19
N LYS A 292 19.01 -14.35 -2.15
CA LYS A 292 19.39 -15.76 -2.01
C LYS A 292 18.15 -16.65 -1.79
N HIS A 293 17.22 -16.21 -0.94
CA HIS A 293 15.96 -16.91 -0.68
C HIS A 293 15.15 -17.12 -1.98
N PHE A 294 15.10 -16.09 -2.84
CA PHE A 294 14.42 -16.18 -4.13
C PHE A 294 15.31 -16.74 -5.26
N GLY A 295 16.50 -17.25 -4.97
CA GLY A 295 17.37 -17.90 -5.96
C GLY A 295 17.95 -16.97 -7.02
N LEU A 296 18.08 -15.67 -6.72
CA LEU A 296 18.72 -14.71 -7.61
C LEU A 296 20.26 -14.84 -7.55
N SER A 297 20.92 -14.56 -8.67
CA SER A 297 22.38 -14.55 -8.73
C SER A 297 22.91 -13.32 -8.00
N ILE A 298 23.67 -13.57 -6.94
CA ILE A 298 24.37 -12.56 -6.18
C ILE A 298 25.85 -12.71 -6.54
N GLY A 299 26.49 -11.66 -7.04
CA GLY A 299 27.95 -11.67 -7.25
C GLY A 299 28.70 -12.03 -5.97
N MET A 300 29.93 -12.56 -6.09
CA MET A 300 30.71 -13.12 -4.98
C MET A 300 31.09 -12.09 -3.88
N ASP A 301 31.04 -10.78 -4.16
CA ASP A 301 31.54 -9.79 -3.21
C ASP A 301 30.54 -9.46 -2.10
N ASN A 302 30.97 -9.60 -0.85
CA ASN A 302 30.20 -9.18 0.31
C ASN A 302 29.92 -7.66 0.28
N PRO A 303 28.73 -7.21 0.70
CA PRO A 303 28.44 -5.78 0.81
C PRO A 303 29.39 -5.11 1.80
N LEU A 304 29.86 -3.91 1.46
CA LEU A 304 30.65 -3.10 2.38
C LEU A 304 29.78 -2.72 3.59
N PRO A 305 30.29 -2.94 4.82
CA PRO A 305 29.54 -2.59 6.00
C PRO A 305 29.46 -1.06 6.17
N PRO A 306 28.38 -0.51 6.76
CA PRO A 306 28.16 0.94 6.84
C PRO A 306 29.33 1.75 7.41
N HIS A 307 30.04 1.21 8.41
CA HIS A 307 31.17 1.88 9.06
C HIS A 307 32.40 2.06 8.15
N ARG A 308 32.51 1.30 7.04
CA ARG A 308 33.62 1.40 6.06
C ARG A 308 33.28 2.31 4.88
N ILE A 309 32.03 2.71 4.70
CA ILE A 309 31.59 3.50 3.53
C ILE A 309 32.38 4.80 3.40
N ALA A 310 32.59 5.55 4.50
CA ALA A 310 33.32 6.82 4.47
C ALA A 310 34.81 6.66 4.10
N GLU A 311 35.46 5.60 4.61
CA GLU A 311 36.85 5.28 4.31
C GLU A 311 37.00 4.85 2.84
N GLU A 312 36.13 3.95 2.39
CA GLU A 312 36.16 3.46 1.01
C GLU A 312 35.83 4.57 0.02
N TRP A 313 34.90 5.46 0.34
CA TRP A 313 34.60 6.62 -0.49
C TRP A 313 35.82 7.51 -0.73
N SER A 314 36.65 7.71 0.30
CA SER A 314 37.87 8.52 0.17
C SER A 314 38.95 7.81 -0.66
N ARG A 315 38.94 6.47 -0.68
CA ARG A 315 39.94 5.63 -1.34
C ARG A 315 39.57 5.29 -2.79
N GLN A 316 38.36 4.76 -3.00
CA GLN A 316 37.84 4.23 -4.26
C GLN A 316 36.32 4.49 -4.36
N PRO A 317 35.89 5.72 -4.74
CA PRO A 317 34.48 6.07 -4.92
C PRO A 317 33.70 5.15 -5.86
N GLU A 318 34.35 4.65 -6.91
CA GLU A 318 33.76 3.74 -7.89
C GLU A 318 33.29 2.42 -7.26
N THR A 319 33.91 1.96 -6.17
CA THR A 319 33.47 0.76 -5.45
C THR A 319 32.08 0.96 -4.83
N ILE A 320 31.83 2.12 -4.22
CA ILE A 320 30.52 2.48 -3.64
C ILE A 320 29.47 2.65 -4.74
N ARG A 321 29.85 3.26 -5.86
CA ARG A 321 28.97 3.41 -7.03
C ARG A 321 28.56 2.06 -7.61
N ASN A 322 29.53 1.15 -7.82
CA ASN A 322 29.27 -0.19 -8.33
C ASN A 322 28.45 -1.02 -7.35
N GLN A 323 28.67 -0.87 -6.04
CA GLN A 323 27.82 -1.50 -5.02
C GLN A 323 26.37 -1.02 -5.12
N SER A 324 26.13 0.29 -5.24
CA SER A 324 24.79 0.87 -5.36
C SER A 324 24.07 0.38 -6.63
N LEU A 325 24.75 0.37 -7.77
CA LEU A 325 24.24 -0.20 -9.03
C LEU A 325 23.96 -1.72 -8.93
N ARG A 326 24.75 -2.46 -8.15
CA ARG A 326 24.46 -3.87 -7.91
C ARG A 326 23.20 -4.04 -7.06
N ASN A 327 23.06 -3.28 -5.98
CA ASN A 327 21.91 -3.34 -5.09
C ASN A 327 20.61 -3.05 -5.84
N ILE A 328 20.61 -2.03 -6.71
CA ILE A 328 19.41 -1.64 -7.46
C ILE A 328 18.98 -2.70 -8.49
N ARG A 329 19.94 -3.39 -9.13
CA ARG A 329 19.67 -4.52 -10.03
C ARG A 329 19.03 -5.68 -9.28
N ILE A 330 19.60 -6.06 -8.13
CA ILE A 330 19.05 -7.10 -7.26
C ILE A 330 17.64 -6.74 -6.80
N ALA A 331 17.44 -5.50 -6.34
CA ALA A 331 16.13 -5.02 -5.90
C ALA A 331 15.11 -5.10 -7.04
N ARG A 332 15.46 -4.61 -8.23
CA ARG A 332 14.59 -4.69 -9.42
C ARG A 332 14.15 -6.12 -9.73
N ASP A 333 15.08 -7.07 -9.69
CA ASP A 333 14.77 -8.46 -10.00
C ASP A 333 13.86 -9.08 -8.92
N LEU A 334 14.01 -8.68 -7.65
CA LEU A 334 13.07 -9.03 -6.58
C LEU A 334 11.67 -8.41 -6.80
N TYR A 335 11.59 -7.13 -7.14
CA TYR A 335 10.32 -6.47 -7.47
C TYR A 335 9.60 -7.12 -8.65
N ASN A 336 10.34 -7.50 -9.70
CA ASN A 336 9.78 -8.23 -10.84
C ASN A 336 9.13 -9.56 -10.44
N ARG A 337 9.57 -10.16 -9.32
CA ARG A 337 8.99 -11.39 -8.78
C ARG A 337 7.83 -11.14 -7.83
N LEU A 338 7.92 -10.11 -6.98
CA LEU A 338 7.00 -9.92 -5.85
C LEU A 338 5.85 -8.94 -6.12
N SER A 339 6.03 -7.97 -7.01
CA SER A 339 5.01 -6.95 -7.31
C SER A 339 3.87 -7.38 -8.25
N PRO A 340 4.05 -8.29 -9.23
CA PRO A 340 2.96 -8.61 -10.16
C PRO A 340 1.64 -9.04 -9.51
N PRO A 341 1.62 -9.92 -8.48
CA PRO A 341 0.37 -10.26 -7.79
C PRO A 341 -0.34 -9.03 -7.20
N LEU A 342 0.43 -8.09 -6.65
CA LEU A 342 -0.11 -6.86 -6.08
C LEU A 342 -0.71 -5.94 -7.16
N PHE A 343 -0.04 -5.85 -8.32
CA PHE A 343 -0.51 -5.08 -9.45
C PHE A 343 -1.88 -5.56 -9.93
N TYR A 344 -2.07 -6.87 -10.10
CA TYR A 344 -3.36 -7.43 -10.51
C TYR A 344 -4.42 -7.31 -9.41
N LEU A 345 -4.04 -7.38 -8.14
CA LEU A 345 -4.96 -7.08 -7.03
C LEU A 345 -5.43 -5.62 -7.03
N ALA A 346 -4.60 -4.66 -7.47
CA ALA A 346 -4.98 -3.26 -7.59
C ALA A 346 -6.03 -3.01 -8.70
N GLN A 347 -6.11 -3.91 -9.70
CA GLN A 347 -7.18 -3.89 -10.69
C GLN A 347 -8.52 -4.33 -10.10
N MET A 348 -8.52 -5.10 -9.01
CA MET A 348 -9.71 -5.62 -8.36
C MET A 348 -10.15 -4.77 -7.17
N CYS A 349 -9.22 -4.43 -6.28
CA CYS A 349 -9.55 -3.86 -4.98
C CYS A 349 -9.69 -2.33 -5.04
N PRO A 350 -10.64 -1.74 -4.29
CA PRO A 350 -10.85 -0.29 -4.24
C PRO A 350 -9.81 0.41 -3.33
N PHE A 351 -8.53 0.26 -3.64
CA PHE A 351 -7.41 0.88 -2.93
C PHE A 351 -6.37 1.45 -3.89
N ASN A 352 -5.62 2.45 -3.41
CA ASN A 352 -4.37 2.81 -4.05
C ASN A 352 -3.35 1.67 -3.95
N TYR A 353 -2.47 1.57 -4.95
CA TYR A 353 -1.49 0.48 -5.07
C TYR A 353 -0.63 0.34 -3.80
N ARG A 354 -0.15 1.46 -3.24
CA ARG A 354 0.66 1.46 -2.01
C ARG A 354 -0.04 0.83 -0.80
N MET A 355 -1.36 0.92 -0.68
CA MET A 355 -2.07 0.42 0.50
C MET A 355 -2.13 -1.10 0.51
N LEU A 356 -2.17 -1.71 -0.66
CA LEU A 356 -2.31 -3.15 -0.79
C LEU A 356 -1.11 -3.91 -0.19
N THR A 357 0.07 -3.30 -0.13
CA THR A 357 1.27 -3.90 0.48
C THR A 357 1.08 -4.18 1.98
N GLN A 358 0.22 -3.42 2.65
CA GLN A 358 0.03 -3.46 4.10
C GLN A 358 -1.28 -4.15 4.51
N LEU A 359 -2.26 -4.20 3.60
CA LEU A 359 -3.57 -4.74 3.91
C LEU A 359 -3.56 -6.27 3.94
N SER A 360 -4.17 -6.83 4.98
CA SER A 360 -4.43 -8.27 5.08
C SER A 360 -5.35 -8.76 3.95
N ALA A 361 -5.28 -10.05 3.63
CA ALA A 361 -6.21 -10.67 2.68
C ALA A 361 -7.68 -10.47 3.09
N THR A 362 -7.97 -10.51 4.40
CA THR A 362 -9.31 -10.26 4.95
C THR A 362 -9.80 -8.86 4.61
N SER A 363 -8.98 -7.83 4.84
CA SER A 363 -9.32 -6.44 4.54
C SER A 363 -9.58 -6.22 3.04
N ARG A 364 -8.84 -6.93 2.17
CA ARG A 364 -9.06 -6.91 0.71
C ARG A 364 -10.41 -7.53 0.35
N ILE A 365 -10.72 -8.72 0.86
CA ILE A 365 -12.03 -9.39 0.61
C ILE A 365 -13.18 -8.53 1.14
N GLU A 366 -13.06 -8.02 2.37
CA GLU A 366 -14.06 -7.14 2.98
C GLU A 366 -14.32 -5.91 2.11
N SER A 367 -13.27 -5.31 1.53
CA SER A 367 -13.42 -4.15 0.66
C SER A 367 -14.18 -4.45 -0.64
N LEU A 368 -13.99 -5.64 -1.22
CA LEU A 368 -14.72 -6.08 -2.42
C LEU A 368 -16.20 -6.27 -2.08
N MET A 369 -16.49 -6.90 -0.94
CA MET A 369 -17.86 -7.03 -0.43
C MET A 369 -18.49 -5.65 -0.19
N LEU A 370 -17.82 -4.79 0.57
CA LEU A 370 -18.32 -3.47 0.93
C LEU A 370 -18.60 -2.60 -0.31
N ARG A 371 -17.73 -2.64 -1.32
CA ARG A 371 -17.96 -1.95 -2.60
C ARG A 371 -19.28 -2.35 -3.24
N GLU A 372 -19.59 -3.65 -3.22
CA GLU A 372 -20.81 -4.16 -3.82
C GLU A 372 -22.06 -3.81 -2.99
N TYR A 373 -21.97 -3.82 -1.66
CA TYR A 373 -23.04 -3.31 -0.78
C TYR A 373 -23.32 -1.82 -1.02
N VAL A 374 -22.26 -1.00 -1.19
CA VAL A 374 -22.38 0.42 -1.56
C VAL A 374 -23.08 0.57 -2.92
N ARG A 375 -22.64 -0.19 -3.94
CA ARG A 375 -23.21 -0.16 -5.29
C ARG A 375 -24.70 -0.50 -5.31
N GLN A 376 -25.08 -1.55 -4.59
CA GLN A 376 -26.48 -2.00 -4.50
C GLN A 376 -27.33 -1.17 -3.51
N ARG A 377 -26.74 -0.17 -2.83
CA ARG A 377 -27.41 0.67 -1.82
C ARG A 377 -28.08 -0.19 -0.75
N HIS A 378 -27.34 -1.18 -0.28
CA HIS A 378 -27.80 -2.16 0.68
C HIS A 378 -27.13 -1.94 2.04
N SER A 379 -27.88 -2.21 3.10
CA SER A 379 -27.42 -2.11 4.49
C SER A 379 -26.25 -3.06 4.75
N VAL A 380 -25.28 -2.59 5.53
CA VAL A 380 -24.01 -3.27 5.81
C VAL A 380 -24.03 -3.80 7.24
N PRO A 381 -23.53 -5.03 7.50
CA PRO A 381 -23.52 -5.57 8.85
C PRO A 381 -22.47 -4.91 9.74
N ARG A 382 -22.72 -4.96 11.05
CA ARG A 382 -21.70 -4.66 12.05
C ARG A 382 -20.77 -5.86 12.24
N ALA A 383 -19.49 -5.59 12.47
CA ALA A 383 -18.54 -6.63 12.85
C ALA A 383 -18.94 -7.22 14.21
N ASP A 384 -18.95 -8.55 14.32
CA ASP A 384 -19.17 -9.23 15.59
C ASP A 384 -17.93 -9.11 16.49
N ASP A 385 -18.13 -9.01 17.80
CA ASP A 385 -17.05 -8.99 18.79
C ASP A 385 -16.40 -10.39 19.01
N ASN A 386 -16.84 -11.42 18.25
CA ASN A 386 -16.54 -12.82 18.54
C ASN A 386 -15.18 -13.31 18.07
N SER A 387 -14.65 -14.21 18.90
CA SER A 387 -13.26 -14.61 19.09
C SER A 387 -12.62 -15.40 17.95
N CYS A 388 -11.29 -15.26 17.87
CA CYS A 388 -10.38 -16.14 17.14
C CYS A 388 -10.81 -17.62 17.30
N SER A 389 -11.15 -18.26 16.18
CA SER A 389 -11.21 -19.72 16.13
C SER A 389 -9.79 -20.26 16.35
N MET A 390 -9.59 -21.12 17.35
CA MET A 390 -8.32 -21.81 17.50
C MET A 390 -8.15 -22.76 16.31
N ALA A 391 -7.07 -22.56 15.55
CA ALA A 391 -6.68 -23.52 14.53
C ALA A 391 -6.48 -24.88 15.21
N VAL A 392 -7.11 -25.92 14.65
CA VAL A 392 -6.89 -27.29 15.11
C VAL A 392 -5.42 -27.62 14.81
N PRO A 393 -4.60 -27.95 15.83
CA PRO A 393 -3.21 -28.28 15.59
C PRO A 393 -3.12 -29.54 14.73
N PRO A 394 -2.06 -29.68 13.91
CA PRO A 394 -1.87 -30.89 13.12
C PRO A 394 -1.77 -32.11 14.04
N GLU A 395 -2.44 -33.20 13.65
CA GLU A 395 -2.39 -34.46 14.38
C GLU A 395 -1.12 -35.23 14.01
N ILE A 396 -0.33 -35.62 15.01
CA ILE A 396 0.89 -36.41 14.81
C ILE A 396 0.52 -37.89 14.96
N TYR A 397 0.45 -38.61 13.85
CA TYR A 397 0.17 -40.05 13.87
C TYR A 397 1.41 -40.91 14.14
N ALA A 398 2.59 -40.48 13.68
CA ALA A 398 3.85 -41.21 13.87
C ALA A 398 5.07 -40.26 13.82
N ALA A 399 6.15 -40.61 14.54
CA ALA A 399 7.40 -39.86 14.56
C ALA A 399 8.61 -40.81 14.39
N GLY A 400 9.55 -40.45 13.52
CA GLY A 400 10.71 -41.28 13.20
C GLY A 400 11.33 -40.90 11.85
N VAL A 401 12.32 -41.68 11.40
CA VAL A 401 12.91 -41.55 10.06
C VAL A 401 12.18 -42.50 9.12
N PHE A 402 11.42 -41.94 8.18
CA PHE A 402 10.64 -42.72 7.22
C PHE A 402 11.32 -42.70 5.85
N PRO A 403 11.75 -43.85 5.31
CA PRO A 403 12.14 -43.94 3.90
C PRO A 403 10.89 -43.91 3.01
N ASN A 404 11.03 -43.39 1.78
CA ASN A 404 9.99 -43.41 0.73
C ASN A 404 8.67 -42.67 1.08
N VAL A 405 8.76 -41.40 1.48
CA VAL A 405 7.59 -40.57 1.80
C VAL A 405 6.95 -39.98 0.54
N ILE A 406 5.64 -40.13 0.39
CA ILE A 406 4.84 -39.43 -0.62
C ILE A 406 4.15 -38.23 0.04
N TYR A 407 4.39 -37.03 -0.48
CA TYR A 407 3.72 -35.81 -0.05
C TYR A 407 2.51 -35.51 -0.94
N VAL A 408 1.32 -35.43 -0.34
CA VAL A 408 0.07 -35.09 -1.03
C VAL A 408 -0.46 -33.77 -0.48
N HIS A 409 -0.66 -32.79 -1.35
CA HIS A 409 -1.23 -31.49 -1.01
C HIS A 409 -2.47 -31.21 -1.86
N VAL A 410 -3.63 -31.12 -1.21
CA VAL A 410 -4.91 -30.84 -1.87
C VAL A 410 -5.18 -29.33 -1.83
N LYS A 411 -5.06 -28.67 -2.98
CA LYS A 411 -5.35 -27.22 -3.10
C LYS A 411 -6.86 -26.97 -3.08
N GLY A 412 -7.28 -25.88 -2.44
CA GLY A 412 -8.65 -25.36 -2.56
C GLY A 412 -9.74 -26.19 -1.84
N ILE A 413 -9.39 -27.11 -0.95
CA ILE A 413 -10.38 -27.94 -0.24
C ILE A 413 -11.38 -27.10 0.57
N GLN A 414 -10.89 -26.08 1.29
CA GLN A 414 -11.74 -25.18 2.10
C GLN A 414 -12.72 -24.42 1.21
N SER A 415 -12.24 -23.76 0.15
CA SER A 415 -13.08 -23.05 -0.82
C SER A 415 -14.13 -23.96 -1.46
N SER A 416 -13.75 -25.20 -1.80
CA SER A 416 -14.65 -26.19 -2.39
C SER A 416 -15.75 -26.62 -1.42
N ILE A 417 -15.42 -26.82 -0.14
CA ILE A 417 -16.40 -27.14 0.91
C ILE A 417 -17.37 -25.98 1.10
N LEU A 418 -16.85 -24.75 1.23
CA LEU A 418 -17.67 -23.54 1.40
C LEU A 418 -18.66 -23.37 0.24
N LEU A 419 -18.20 -23.54 -1.00
CA LEU A 419 -19.05 -23.46 -2.19
C LEU A 419 -20.08 -24.60 -2.26
N ARG A 420 -19.65 -25.85 -2.03
CA ARG A 420 -20.56 -27.01 -2.14
C ARG A 420 -21.62 -27.02 -1.05
N GLN A 421 -21.27 -26.62 0.16
CA GLN A 421 -22.18 -26.57 1.31
C GLN A 421 -22.87 -25.21 1.48
N GLN A 422 -22.61 -24.25 0.57
CA GLN A 422 -23.17 -22.89 0.61
C GLN A 422 -22.92 -22.19 1.97
N ILE A 423 -21.73 -22.40 2.54
CA ILE A 423 -21.33 -21.81 3.81
C ILE A 423 -20.87 -20.37 3.56
N LYS A 424 -21.56 -19.42 4.17
CA LYS A 424 -21.29 -17.99 4.08
C LYS A 424 -21.59 -17.28 5.41
N PRO A 425 -21.10 -16.05 5.61
CA PRO A 425 -21.58 -15.21 6.71
C PRO A 425 -23.11 -15.06 6.65
N ARG A 426 -23.79 -15.24 7.78
CA ARG A 426 -25.26 -15.08 7.86
C ARG A 426 -25.70 -13.66 7.53
N THR A 427 -24.84 -12.69 7.83
CA THR A 427 -25.00 -11.27 7.59
C THR A 427 -24.78 -10.86 6.12
N ASP A 428 -24.31 -11.79 5.27
CA ASP A 428 -24.18 -11.55 3.84
C ASP A 428 -25.52 -11.81 3.13
N GLU A 429 -26.44 -10.85 3.23
CA GLU A 429 -27.78 -10.89 2.62
C GLU A 429 -27.72 -11.00 1.09
N LEU A 430 -26.71 -10.38 0.46
CA LEU A 430 -26.54 -10.35 -1.00
C LEU A 430 -25.80 -11.57 -1.59
N ASN A 431 -25.34 -12.52 -0.76
CA ASN A 431 -24.55 -13.70 -1.18
C ASN A 431 -23.22 -13.36 -1.87
N ILE A 432 -22.68 -12.16 -1.64
CA ILE A 432 -21.47 -11.69 -2.33
C ILE A 432 -20.27 -12.58 -2.01
N PHE A 433 -20.16 -13.09 -0.78
CA PHE A 433 -19.03 -13.93 -0.37
C PHE A 433 -18.88 -15.17 -1.26
N LEU A 434 -19.98 -15.88 -1.51
CA LEU A 434 -19.95 -17.10 -2.33
C LEU A 434 -19.71 -16.77 -3.81
N LEU A 435 -20.23 -15.64 -4.30
CA LEU A 435 -19.99 -15.17 -5.66
C LEU A 435 -18.52 -14.83 -5.89
N LEU A 436 -17.92 -14.07 -4.98
CA LEU A 436 -16.48 -13.76 -5.01
C LEU A 436 -15.64 -15.04 -4.97
N LEU A 437 -15.95 -15.95 -4.04
CA LEU A 437 -15.23 -17.20 -3.88
C LEU A 437 -15.30 -18.07 -5.15
N LYS A 438 -16.47 -18.13 -5.79
CA LYS A 438 -16.67 -18.86 -7.04
C LYS A 438 -15.83 -18.27 -8.17
N ASN A 439 -15.87 -16.94 -8.35
CA ASN A 439 -15.21 -16.27 -9.46
C ASN A 439 -13.67 -16.35 -9.30
N LEU A 440 -13.16 -16.12 -8.09
CA LEU A 440 -11.73 -16.27 -7.79
C LEU A 440 -11.25 -17.72 -7.98
N SER A 441 -12.06 -18.70 -7.58
CA SER A 441 -11.72 -20.12 -7.77
C SER A 441 -11.65 -20.51 -9.25
N ALA A 442 -12.57 -19.99 -10.07
CA ALA A 442 -12.56 -20.21 -11.52
C ALA A 442 -11.32 -19.57 -12.18
N MET A 443 -10.92 -18.37 -11.74
CA MET A 443 -9.69 -17.72 -12.24
C MET A 443 -8.44 -18.55 -11.93
N LEU A 444 -8.34 -19.09 -10.72
CA LEU A 444 -7.22 -19.94 -10.33
C LEU A 444 -7.13 -21.20 -11.18
N GLN A 445 -8.26 -21.86 -11.46
CA GLN A 445 -8.31 -23.06 -12.31
C GLN A 445 -7.79 -22.75 -13.73
N ASN A 446 -8.29 -21.68 -14.34
CA ASN A 446 -7.87 -21.28 -15.69
C ASN A 446 -6.38 -20.90 -15.77
N SER A 447 -5.81 -20.35 -14.69
CA SER A 447 -4.38 -20.01 -14.63
C SER A 447 -3.46 -21.22 -14.43
N THR A 448 -4.00 -22.34 -13.95
CA THR A 448 -3.25 -23.59 -13.72
C THR A 448 -3.34 -24.58 -14.87
N ASP A 449 -4.19 -24.32 -15.87
CA ASP A 449 -4.26 -25.14 -17.08
C ASP A 449 -3.06 -24.85 -17.99
N PRO A 450 -2.17 -25.84 -18.22
CA PRO A 450 -0.95 -25.65 -19.01
C PRO A 450 -1.21 -25.36 -20.50
N GLU A 451 -2.45 -25.46 -20.98
CA GLU A 451 -2.81 -25.17 -22.37
C GLU A 451 -2.98 -23.66 -22.67
N ASN A 452 -3.02 -22.79 -21.66
CA ASN A 452 -3.20 -21.34 -21.84
C ASN A 452 -1.99 -20.48 -21.39
N GLY A 453 -0.85 -21.09 -21.07
CA GLY A 453 0.40 -20.40 -20.73
C GLY A 453 1.41 -20.47 -21.88
N GLY A 454 1.16 -19.74 -22.96
CA GLY A 454 2.08 -19.55 -24.09
C GLY A 454 2.73 -18.17 -24.07
#